data_AF-A0A7S2J2J0-F1
#
_entry.id   AF-A0A7S2J2J0-F1
#
_cell.length_a   1.000
_cell.length_b   1.000
_cell.length_c   1.000
_cell.angle_alpha   90.00
_cell.angle_beta   90.00
_cell.angle_gamma   90.00
#
_symmetry.space_group_name_H-M   'P 1'
#
loop_
_entity.id
_entity.type
_entity.pdbx_description
1 polymer ?
#
loop_
_entity_poly.entity_id
_entity_poly.type
_entity_poly.pdbx_seq_one_letter_code
_entity_poly.pdbx_strand_id
1 'polypeptide(L)'
;VQQGCVKPLCDLLTCNDPRLVTVALEGIENILKAGELDAANNQFTNPYTAFVDEAEGLDKLEQLQSHSNEDVYKKAMHILETYFGLDDDEDDGTLAPETTQQGFVFQQQQQQPPPGGFNFG
;
A
#
# COMPACT_ATOMS: atom_id res chain seq x y z
N VAL A 1 10.68 17.45 5.45
CA VAL A 1 11.42 17.28 4.19
C VAL A 1 10.40 16.89 3.15
N GLN A 2 10.09 17.79 2.21
CA GLN A 2 8.97 17.71 1.26
C GLN A 2 9.51 17.55 -0.18
N GLN A 3 10.71 16.98 -0.32
CA GLN A 3 11.38 16.84 -1.61
C GLN A 3 11.10 15.44 -2.10
N GLY A 4 10.28 15.30 -3.15
CA GLY A 4 9.94 14.04 -3.82
C GLY A 4 11.16 13.26 -4.32
N CYS A 5 11.96 12.74 -3.40
CA CYS A 5 13.10 11.88 -3.61
C CYS A 5 12.66 10.46 -3.95
N VAL A 6 11.41 10.11 -3.67
CA VAL A 6 10.79 8.84 -4.00
C VAL A 6 10.80 8.61 -5.51
N LYS A 7 10.35 9.58 -6.32
CA LYS A 7 10.29 9.41 -7.78
C LYS A 7 11.68 9.14 -8.41
N PRO A 8 12.74 9.92 -8.13
CA PRO A 8 14.08 9.60 -8.60
C PRO A 8 14.61 8.25 -8.10
N LEU A 9 14.32 7.86 -6.86
CA LEU A 9 14.73 6.55 -6.33
C LEU A 9 14.02 5.41 -7.06
N CYS A 10 12.72 5.54 -7.32
CA CYS A 10 11.97 4.58 -8.13
C CYS A 10 12.48 4.54 -9.58
N ASP A 11 12.92 5.66 -10.15
CA ASP A 11 13.52 5.68 -11.50
C ASP A 11 14.91 5.00 -11.54
N LEU A 12 15.64 4.95 -10.43
CA LEU A 12 16.91 4.21 -10.34
C LEU A 12 16.71 2.68 -10.32
N LEU A 13 15.52 2.18 -9.99
CA LEU A 13 15.23 0.74 -9.99
C LEU A 13 15.28 0.11 -11.38
N THR A 14 15.10 0.90 -12.44
CA THR A 14 15.18 0.42 -13.84
C THR A 14 16.59 0.52 -14.43
N CYS A 15 17.59 0.90 -13.63
CA CYS A 15 18.97 0.98 -14.09
C CYS A 15 19.59 -0.40 -14.31
N ASN A 16 20.47 -0.50 -15.31
CA ASN A 16 21.20 -1.74 -15.62
C ASN A 16 22.35 -2.06 -14.65
N ASP A 17 22.74 -1.14 -13.76
CA ASP A 17 23.77 -1.43 -12.75
C ASP A 17 23.11 -2.00 -11.49
N PRO A 18 23.28 -3.31 -11.19
CA PRO A 18 22.64 -3.93 -10.03
C PRO A 18 23.05 -3.29 -8.71
N ARG A 19 24.25 -2.68 -8.61
CA ARG A 19 24.66 -1.98 -7.39
C ARG A 19 23.87 -0.70 -7.17
N LEU A 20 23.53 0.02 -8.25
CA LEU A 20 22.67 1.20 -8.14
C LEU A 20 21.25 0.81 -7.75
N VAL A 21 20.74 -0.27 -8.33
CA VAL A 21 19.44 -0.83 -7.97
C VAL A 21 19.41 -1.22 -6.48
N THR A 22 20.44 -1.91 -5.98
CA THR A 22 20.54 -2.26 -4.55
C THR A 22 20.53 -1.02 -3.65
N VAL A 23 21.31 0.02 -3.98
CA VAL A 23 21.33 1.27 -3.20
C VAL A 23 20.00 2.00 -3.26
N ALA A 24 19.31 1.98 -4.40
CA ALA A 24 17.97 2.55 -4.54
C ALA A 24 16.95 1.79 -3.69
N LEU A 25 16.98 0.45 -3.69
CA LEU A 25 16.14 -0.39 -2.84
C LEU A 25 16.36 -0.08 -1.35
N GLU A 26 17.62 0.05 -0.91
CA GLU A 26 17.95 0.44 0.47
C GLU A 26 17.46 1.86 0.80
N GLY A 27 17.51 2.78 -0.16
CA GLY A 27 16.95 4.12 -0.01
C GLY A 27 15.43 4.08 0.20
N ILE A 28 14.72 3.30 -0.61
CA ILE A 28 13.26 3.14 -0.52
C ILE A 28 12.87 2.48 0.81
N GLU A 29 13.53 1.40 1.19
CA GLU A 29 13.31 0.70 2.46
C GLU A 29 13.46 1.64 3.66
N ASN A 30 14.52 2.46 3.68
CA ASN A 30 14.76 3.42 4.77
C ASN A 30 13.68 4.52 4.82
N ILE A 31 13.17 4.97 3.68
CA ILE A 31 12.09 5.97 3.61
C ILE A 31 10.80 5.36 4.16
N LEU A 32 10.45 4.15 3.74
CA LEU A 32 9.26 3.45 4.21
C LEU A 32 9.33 3.21 5.72
N LYS A 33 10.47 2.76 6.23
CA LYS A 33 10.72 2.59 7.67
C LYS A 33 10.58 3.88 8.48
N ALA A 34 11.09 5.00 7.96
CA ALA A 34 10.92 6.29 8.60
C ALA A 34 9.43 6.69 8.65
N GLY A 35 8.70 6.41 7.58
CA GLY A 35 7.26 6.59 7.51
C GLY A 35 6.47 5.79 8.53
N GLU A 36 6.87 4.53 8.75
CA GLU A 36 6.23 3.66 9.73
C GLU A 36 6.45 4.16 11.17
N LEU A 37 7.64 4.67 11.48
CA LEU A 37 7.93 5.28 12.77
C LEU A 37 7.06 6.53 13.00
N ASP A 38 6.87 7.37 11.99
CA ASP A 38 6.03 8.57 12.07
C ASP A 38 4.53 8.20 12.15
N ALA A 39 4.11 7.15 11.43
CA ALA A 39 2.77 6.57 11.45
C ALA A 39 2.43 5.99 12.84
N ALA A 40 3.33 5.23 13.44
CA ALA A 40 3.15 4.65 14.77
C ALA A 40 2.93 5.71 15.87
N ASN A 41 3.52 6.90 15.71
CA ASN A 41 3.33 8.00 16.65
C ASN A 41 2.00 8.75 16.46
N ASN A 42 1.39 8.71 15.27
CA ASN A 42 0.21 9.50 14.93
C ASN A 42 -1.03 8.66 14.56
N GLN A 43 -0.95 7.32 14.61
CA GLN A 43 -2.03 6.38 14.24
C GLN A 43 -2.60 6.62 12.83
N PHE A 44 -1.75 6.98 11.87
CA PHE A 44 -2.14 7.13 10.46
C PHE A 44 -1.37 6.13 9.60
N THR A 45 -1.95 5.73 8.47
CA THR A 45 -1.26 4.96 7.43
C THR A 45 0.01 5.66 6.98
N ASN A 46 1.06 4.89 6.69
CA ASN A 46 2.34 5.40 6.23
C ASN A 46 2.17 6.23 4.94
N PRO A 47 2.41 7.55 4.93
CA PRO A 47 2.19 8.38 3.74
C PRO A 47 3.19 8.07 2.62
N TYR A 48 4.31 7.42 2.94
CA TYR A 48 5.35 7.13 1.95
C TYR A 48 5.00 5.95 1.05
N THR A 49 4.11 5.04 1.46
CA THR A 49 3.63 3.96 0.57
C THR A 49 2.85 4.53 -0.61
N ALA A 50 1.98 5.51 -0.36
CA ALA A 50 1.25 6.23 -1.42
C ALA A 50 2.19 6.97 -2.38
N PHE A 51 3.25 7.60 -1.87
CA PHE A 51 4.24 8.26 -2.73
C PHE A 51 5.04 7.28 -3.60
N VAL A 52 5.28 6.06 -3.11
CA VAL A 52 5.95 5.01 -3.89
C VAL A 52 5.01 4.50 -5.00
N ASP A 53 3.73 4.33 -4.70
CA ASP A 53 2.72 3.94 -5.69
C ASP A 53 2.56 4.99 -6.81
N GLU A 54 2.36 6.27 -6.45
CA GLU A 54 2.30 7.39 -7.41
C GLU A 54 3.57 7.52 -8.29
N ALA A 55 4.70 7.01 -7.81
CA ALA A 55 5.98 7.05 -8.52
C ALA A 55 6.20 5.88 -9.50
N GLU A 56 5.21 4.99 -9.68
CA GLU A 56 5.31 3.69 -10.35
C GLU A 56 6.38 2.80 -9.68
N GLY A 57 6.56 2.95 -8.37
CA GLY A 57 7.56 2.22 -7.60
C GLY A 57 7.18 0.77 -7.38
N LEU A 58 5.88 0.49 -7.19
CA LEU A 58 5.34 -0.86 -7.03
C LEU A 58 5.56 -1.72 -8.27
N ASP A 59 5.13 -1.24 -9.43
CA ASP A 59 5.31 -1.94 -10.71
C ASP A 59 6.79 -2.31 -10.97
N LYS A 60 7.70 -1.42 -10.59
CA LYS A 60 9.14 -1.63 -10.75
C LYS A 60 9.70 -2.61 -9.73
N LEU A 61 9.23 -2.57 -8.47
CA LEU A 61 9.59 -3.54 -7.45
C LEU A 61 9.14 -4.96 -7.83
N GLU A 62 7.94 -5.09 -8.39
CA GLU A 62 7.43 -6.37 -8.92
C GLU A 62 8.29 -6.90 -10.08
N GLN A 63 8.69 -6.04 -11.02
CA GLN A 63 9.60 -6.43 -12.11
C GLN A 63 10.95 -6.94 -11.59
N LEU A 64 11.47 -6.34 -10.51
CA LEU A 64 12.71 -6.77 -9.87
C LEU A 64 12.62 -8.16 -9.23
N GLN A 65 11.42 -8.70 -9.00
CA GLN A 65 11.26 -10.10 -8.59
C GLN A 65 11.68 -11.10 -9.68
N SER A 66 11.86 -10.66 -10.92
CA SER A 66 12.39 -11.49 -12.02
C SER A 66 13.87 -11.20 -12.34
N HIS A 67 14.52 -10.36 -11.54
CA HIS A 67 15.88 -9.90 -11.81
C HIS A 67 16.91 -11.04 -11.66
N SER A 68 17.90 -11.11 -12.55
CA SER A 68 18.93 -12.17 -12.56
C SER A 68 19.89 -12.12 -11.36
N ASN A 69 19.80 -11.09 -10.53
CA ASN A 69 20.62 -10.92 -9.33
C ASN A 69 19.77 -11.28 -8.12
N GLU A 70 20.19 -12.34 -7.41
CA GLU A 70 19.46 -12.90 -6.28
C GLU A 70 19.34 -11.91 -5.11
N ASP A 71 20.34 -11.05 -4.89
CA ASP A 71 20.30 -10.03 -3.83
C ASP A 71 19.26 -8.95 -4.11
N VAL A 72 19.16 -8.53 -5.38
CA VAL A 72 18.14 -7.57 -5.84
C VAL A 72 16.74 -8.16 -5.69
N TYR A 73 16.56 -9.40 -6.15
CA TYR A 73 15.32 -10.16 -5.99
C TYR A 73 14.88 -10.24 -4.53
N LYS A 74 15.76 -10.73 -3.64
CA LYS A 74 15.45 -10.92 -2.21
C LYS A 74 15.08 -9.61 -1.52
N LYS A 75 15.78 -8.51 -1.83
CA LYS A 75 15.46 -7.20 -1.26
C LYS A 75 14.14 -6.66 -1.77
N ALA A 76 13.86 -6.76 -3.07
CA ALA A 76 12.60 -6.31 -3.64
C ALA A 76 11.41 -7.08 -3.05
N MET A 77 11.53 -8.41 -2.94
CA MET A 77 10.55 -9.27 -2.29
C MET A 77 10.33 -8.87 -0.83
N HIS A 78 11.40 -8.69 -0.06
CA HIS A 78 11.32 -8.29 1.34
C HIS A 78 10.59 -6.95 1.54
N ILE A 79 10.87 -5.95 0.69
CA ILE A 79 10.21 -4.63 0.77
C ILE A 79 8.72 -4.76 0.48
N LEU A 80 8.34 -5.53 -0.55
CA LEU A 80 6.94 -5.74 -0.91
C LEU A 80 6.17 -6.46 0.20
N GLU A 81 6.73 -7.53 0.77
CA GLU A 81 6.11 -8.26 1.87
C GLU A 81 5.99 -7.41 3.15
N THR A 82 7.01 -6.61 3.46
CA THR A 82 7.06 -5.87 4.74
C THR A 82 6.16 -4.63 4.73
N TYR A 83 6.11 -3.89 3.62
CA TYR A 83 5.46 -2.57 3.59
C TYR A 83 4.18 -2.51 2.73
N PHE A 84 4.02 -3.46 1.80
CA PHE A 84 2.89 -3.48 0.87
C PHE A 84 2.02 -4.72 1.01
N GLY A 85 2.39 -5.65 1.89
CA GLY A 85 1.51 -6.70 2.39
C GLY A 85 0.78 -7.46 1.29
N LEU A 86 1.49 -8.21 0.45
CA LEU A 86 0.85 -9.20 -0.44
C LEU A 86 0.12 -10.34 0.33
N ASP A 87 0.04 -10.28 1.66
CA ASP A 87 -0.64 -11.25 2.51
C ASP A 87 -1.39 -10.63 3.72
N ASP A 88 -1.69 -9.33 3.73
CA ASP A 88 -2.60 -8.73 4.74
C ASP A 88 -4.00 -8.52 4.14
N ASP A 89 -4.79 -9.59 4.21
CA ASP A 89 -6.26 -9.60 4.28
C ASP A 89 -6.82 -8.82 5.50
N GLU A 90 -6.17 -7.73 5.95
CA GLU A 90 -6.56 -6.99 7.15
C GLU A 90 -6.36 -5.47 6.98
N ASP A 91 -7.19 -4.80 6.16
CA ASP A 91 -7.91 -3.56 6.54
C ASP A 91 -8.92 -3.08 5.44
N ASP A 92 -9.94 -3.88 5.11
CA ASP A 92 -11.26 -3.32 4.76
C ASP A 92 -12.15 -3.42 6.01
N GLY A 93 -11.72 -2.74 7.07
CA GLY A 93 -12.37 -2.75 8.36
C GLY A 93 -13.69 -1.97 8.44
N THR A 94 -14.49 -1.79 7.37
CA THR A 94 -15.79 -1.06 7.51
C THR A 94 -16.98 -1.40 6.60
N LEU A 95 -17.05 -2.47 5.80
CA LEU A 95 -18.26 -2.68 4.96
C LEU A 95 -19.01 -4.02 5.14
N ALA A 96 -18.91 -4.66 6.31
CA ALA A 96 -19.86 -5.72 6.66
C ALA A 96 -21.09 -5.13 7.39
N PRO A 97 -22.30 -5.09 6.78
CA PRO A 97 -23.50 -4.68 7.50
C PRO A 97 -23.78 -5.67 8.63
N GLU A 98 -24.04 -5.16 9.84
CA GLU A 98 -24.48 -5.97 10.96
C GLU A 98 -25.78 -6.70 10.60
N THR A 99 -25.72 -8.04 10.64
CA THR A 99 -26.90 -8.88 10.50
C THR A 99 -27.53 -9.03 11.88
N THR A 100 -28.77 -8.54 12.04
CA THR A 100 -29.59 -8.85 13.21
C THR A 100 -30.60 -9.94 12.82
N GLN A 101 -31.19 -10.64 13.79
CA GLN A 101 -32.20 -11.70 13.55
C GLN A 101 -33.48 -11.22 12.82
N GLN A 102 -33.56 -9.96 12.40
CA GLN A 102 -34.67 -9.38 11.64
C GLN A 102 -34.25 -8.71 10.32
N GLY A 103 -33.00 -8.90 9.86
CA GLY A 103 -32.50 -8.43 8.56
C GLY A 103 -31.29 -7.50 8.62
N PHE A 104 -30.76 -7.15 7.44
CA PHE A 104 -29.58 -6.29 7.25
C PHE A 104 -29.90 -4.83 7.54
N VAL A 105 -29.11 -4.16 8.39
CA VAL A 105 -29.25 -2.72 8.70
C VAL A 105 -28.11 -1.95 8.03
N PHE A 106 -28.45 -1.06 7.11
CA PHE A 106 -27.51 -0.12 6.49
C PHE A 106 -27.65 1.24 7.17
N GLN A 107 -26.70 1.62 8.02
CA GLN A 107 -26.75 2.89 8.75
C GLN A 107 -26.17 4.02 7.90
N GLN A 108 -26.97 4.53 6.95
CA GLN A 108 -26.57 5.67 6.12
C GLN A 108 -26.94 6.99 6.81
N GLN A 109 -25.95 7.86 6.94
CA GLN A 109 -26.04 9.18 7.55
C GLN A 109 -27.01 10.09 6.76
N GLN A 110 -28.17 10.37 7.39
CA GLN A 110 -29.14 11.43 7.08
C GLN A 110 -29.33 11.84 5.60
N GLN A 111 -30.17 11.11 4.89
CA GLN A 111 -31.15 11.68 3.97
C GLN A 111 -32.31 10.68 3.79
N GLN A 112 -33.55 11.16 4.01
CA GLN A 112 -34.75 10.34 4.17
C GLN A 112 -35.01 9.42 2.95
N PRO A 113 -35.42 8.15 3.16
CA PRO A 113 -35.83 7.29 2.06
C PRO A 113 -37.26 7.64 1.57
N PRO A 114 -37.57 7.46 0.27
CA PRO A 114 -38.93 7.55 -0.22
C PRO A 114 -39.79 6.39 0.33
N PRO A 115 -41.09 6.61 0.62
CA PRO A 115 -41.95 5.59 1.19
C PRO A 115 -42.31 4.54 0.13
N GLY A 116 -41.61 3.41 0.16
CA GLY A 116 -41.90 2.28 -0.73
C GLY A 116 -40.77 1.27 -0.70
N GLY A 117 -40.80 0.39 0.30
CA GLY A 117 -39.83 -0.69 0.47
C GLY A 117 -39.75 -1.61 -0.75
N PHE A 118 -38.54 -2.11 -1.03
CA PHE A 118 -38.28 -3.11 -2.06
C PHE A 118 -38.88 -4.46 -1.63
N ASN A 119 -39.86 -4.95 -2.39
CA ASN A 119 -40.47 -6.27 -2.18
C ASN A 119 -39.96 -7.25 -3.26
N PHE A 120 -39.19 -8.26 -2.83
CA PHE A 120 -38.92 -9.46 -3.63
C PHE A 120 -39.75 -10.60 -3.03
N GLY A 121 -40.98 -10.76 -3.52
CA GLY A 121 -41.94 -11.77 -3.08
C GLY A 121 -43.29 -11.58 -3.73
#